data_AF-A0A1G2KQD4-F1
#
_entry.id   AF-A0A1G2KQD4-F1
#
_cell.length_a   1.000
_cell.length_b   1.000
_cell.length_c   1.000
_cell.angle_alpha   90.00
_cell.angle_beta   90.00
_cell.angle_gamma   90.00
#
_symmetry.space_group_name_H-M   'P 1'
#
loop_
_entity.id
_entity.type
_entity.pdbx_description
1 polymer ?
#
loop_
_entity_poly.entity_id
_entity_poly.type
_entity_poly.pdbx_seq_one_letter_code
_entity_poly.pdbx_strand_id
1 'polypeptide(L)'
;MKRAVYITLFTLLGVLLQFLAHAGIEIPVISLLLNDFKRFGLGLTWDQWVMIHNIGTIVLFAAGAAGGFLLGRYWWRVIYIEKRLRKNI
;
A
#
# COMPACT_ATOMS: atom_id res chain seq x y z
N MET A 1 -1.28 -21.69 14.46
CA MET A 1 -0.18 -20.69 14.60
C MET A 1 0.52 -20.37 13.28
N LYS A 2 1.13 -21.34 12.57
CA LYS A 2 1.90 -21.08 11.32
C LYS A 2 1.14 -20.26 10.27
N ARG A 3 -0.14 -20.62 10.01
CA ARG A 3 -1.02 -19.88 9.09
C ARG A 3 -1.23 -18.42 9.50
N ALA A 4 -1.49 -18.19 10.79
CA ALA A 4 -1.74 -16.84 11.29
C ALA A 4 -0.49 -15.98 11.14
N VAL A 5 0.67 -16.48 11.57
CA VAL A 5 1.96 -15.79 11.40
C VAL A 5 2.23 -15.46 9.93
N TYR A 6 2.04 -16.42 9.03
CA TYR A 6 2.23 -16.20 7.59
C TYR A 6 1.34 -15.08 7.04
N ILE A 7 0.04 -15.11 7.36
CA ILE A 7 -0.92 -14.10 6.88
C ILE A 7 -0.61 -12.72 7.50
N THR A 8 -0.25 -12.68 8.78
CA THR A 8 0.17 -11.43 9.46
C THR A 8 1.41 -10.84 8.80
N LEU A 9 2.42 -11.65 8.46
CA LEU A 9 3.62 -11.19 7.76
C LEU A 9 3.30 -10.66 6.37
N PHE A 10 2.39 -11.31 5.63
CA PHE A 10 1.91 -10.80 4.34
C PHE A 10 1.15 -9.48 4.46
N THR A 11 0.37 -9.33 5.54
CA THR A 11 -0.34 -8.08 5.84
C THR A 11 0.66 -6.97 6.15
N LEU A 12 1.66 -7.24 7.00
CA LEU A 12 2.76 -6.32 7.29
C LEU A 12 3.53 -5.95 6.03
N LEU A 13 3.84 -6.92 5.16
CA LEU A 13 4.47 -6.65 3.87
C LEU A 13 3.62 -5.70 3.01
N GLY A 14 2.31 -5.90 2.94
CA GLY A 14 1.39 -4.99 2.26
C GLY A 14 1.44 -3.57 2.82
N VAL A 15 1.50 -3.43 4.15
CA VAL A 15 1.66 -2.13 4.83
C VAL A 15 3.02 -1.48 4.51
N LEU A 16 4.10 -2.25 4.42
CA LEU A 16 5.42 -1.72 4.06
C LEU A 16 5.48 -1.30 2.58
N LEU A 17 4.89 -2.09 1.68
CA LEU A 17 4.85 -1.76 0.25
C LEU A 17 4.00 -0.52 -0.03
N GLN A 18 2.84 -0.39 0.62
CA GLN A 18 2.04 0.82 0.47
C GLN A 18 2.77 2.05 1.02
N PHE A 19 3.58 1.91 2.08
CA PHE A 19 4.34 3.02 2.64
C PHE A 19 5.39 3.53 1.63
N LEU A 20 6.08 2.62 0.95
CA LEU A 20 7.01 2.97 -0.13
C LEU A 20 6.28 3.63 -1.31
N ALA A 21 5.11 3.11 -1.69
CA ALA A 21 4.30 3.69 -2.75
C ALA A 21 3.81 5.10 -2.38
N HIS A 22 3.36 5.29 -1.13
CA HIS A 22 2.94 6.57 -0.60
C HIS A 22 4.07 7.59 -0.68
N ALA A 23 5.26 7.23 -0.16
CA ALA A 23 6.44 8.11 -0.23
C ALA A 23 6.84 8.42 -1.69
N GLY A 24 6.75 7.45 -2.59
CA GLY A 24 7.03 7.63 -4.01
C GLY A 24 6.08 8.60 -4.72
N ILE A 25 4.87 8.80 -4.20
CA ILE A 25 3.89 9.77 -4.69
C ILE A 25 4.04 11.11 -3.98
N GLU A 26 4.16 11.11 -2.65
CA GLU A 26 4.15 12.33 -1.83
C GLU A 26 5.39 13.19 -2.04
N ILE A 27 6.58 12.59 -2.12
CA ILE A 27 7.83 13.33 -2.32
C ILE A 27 7.78 14.19 -3.59
N PRO A 28 7.43 13.66 -4.79
CA PRO A 28 7.35 14.48 -5.99
C PRO A 28 6.19 15.48 -5.93
N VAL A 29 5.03 15.12 -5.38
CA VAL A 29 3.88 16.04 -5.27
C VAL A 29 4.24 17.25 -4.41
N ILE A 30 4.78 17.04 -3.20
CA ILE A 30 5.19 18.12 -2.30
C ILE A 30 6.29 18.97 -2.95
N SER A 31 7.27 18.35 -3.61
CA SER A 31 8.33 19.06 -4.32
C SER A 31 7.78 20.02 -5.38
N LEU A 32 6.80 19.57 -6.18
CA LEU A 32 6.12 20.41 -7.18
C LEU A 32 5.33 21.56 -6.52
N LEU A 33 4.55 21.26 -5.49
CA LEU A 33 3.75 22.27 -4.77
C LEU A 33 4.61 23.35 -4.11
N LEU A 34 5.77 22.97 -3.56
CA LEU A 34 6.73 23.91 -2.95
C LEU A 34 7.50 24.74 -3.99
N ASN A 35 7.76 24.18 -5.18
CA ASN A 35 8.49 24.88 -6.23
C ASN A 35 7.67 26.04 -6.83
N ASP A 36 6.42 25.77 -7.19
CA ASP A 36 5.50 26.79 -7.71
C ASP A 36 4.05 26.39 -7.44
N PHE A 37 3.53 26.81 -6.29
CA PHE A 37 2.16 26.47 -5.89
C PHE A 37 1.10 27.03 -6.85
N LYS A 38 1.34 28.18 -7.49
CA LYS A 38 0.37 28.76 -8.43
C LYS A 38 0.21 27.88 -9.67
N ARG A 39 1.31 27.28 -10.13
CA ARG A 39 1.31 26.38 -11.28
C ARG A 39 0.85 24.97 -10.93
N PHE A 40 1.32 24.42 -9.81
CA PHE A 40 1.13 23.00 -9.47
C PHE A 40 -0.01 22.76 -8.47
N GLY A 41 -0.55 23.80 -7.83
CA GLY A 41 -1.64 23.70 -6.86
C GLY A 41 -3.00 23.35 -7.46
N LEU A 42 -3.14 23.30 -8.80
CA LEU A 42 -4.36 22.94 -9.52
C LEU A 42 -5.59 23.79 -9.11
N GLY A 43 -5.38 25.03 -8.69
CA GLY A 43 -6.43 25.93 -8.20
C GLY A 43 -6.96 25.59 -6.79
N LEU A 44 -6.36 24.60 -6.12
CA LEU A 44 -6.68 24.23 -4.75
C LEU A 44 -5.86 25.02 -3.73
N THR A 45 -6.38 25.16 -2.51
CA THR A 45 -5.64 25.71 -1.36
C THR A 45 -4.74 24.66 -0.73
N TRP A 46 -3.77 25.10 0.08
CA TRP A 46 -2.93 24.20 0.87
C TRP A 46 -3.76 23.29 1.78
N ASP A 47 -4.81 23.81 2.42
CA ASP A 47 -5.70 23.01 3.27
C ASP A 47 -6.41 21.91 2.49
N GLN A 48 -6.82 22.18 1.24
CA GLN A 48 -7.40 21.17 0.36
C GLN A 48 -6.38 20.10 -0.04
N TRP A 49 -5.12 20.49 -0.30
CA TRP A 49 -4.05 19.53 -0.56
C TRP A 49 -3.74 18.65 0.65
N VAL A 50 -3.71 19.22 1.86
CA VAL A 50 -3.56 18.45 3.11
C VAL A 50 -4.74 17.49 3.32
N MET A 51 -5.96 17.92 3.00
CA MET A 51 -7.13 17.05 3.04
C MET A 51 -7.01 15.88 2.05
N ILE A 52 -6.59 16.14 0.81
CA ILE A 52 -6.35 15.10 -0.20
C ILE A 52 -5.29 14.12 0.27
N HIS A 53 -4.16 14.62 0.79
CA HIS A 53 -3.11 13.79 1.38
C HIS A 53 -3.69 12.87 2.46
N ASN A 54 -4.43 13.41 3.44
CA ASN A 54 -4.96 12.63 4.55
C ASN A 54 -5.91 11.52 4.09
N ILE A 55 -6.80 11.82 3.14
CA ILE A 55 -7.70 10.82 2.57
C ILE A 55 -6.88 9.78 1.79
N GLY A 56 -5.92 10.22 0.98
CA GLY A 56 -5.01 9.37 0.22
C GLY A 56 -4.23 8.41 1.11
N THR A 57 -3.66 8.89 2.22
CA THR A 57 -2.95 8.06 3.22
C THR A 57 -3.85 6.97 3.77
N ILE A 58 -5.08 7.29 4.18
CA ILE A 58 -6.02 6.31 4.76
C ILE A 58 -6.40 5.25 3.71
N VAL A 59 -6.73 5.70 2.49
CA VAL A 59 -7.12 4.80 1.39
C VAL A 59 -5.97 3.87 1.01
N LEU A 60 -4.76 4.41 0.86
CA LEU A 60 -3.59 3.63 0.46
C LEU A 60 -3.15 2.66 1.56
N PHE A 61 -3.23 3.08 2.83
CA PHE A 61 -3.00 2.20 3.98
C PHE A 61 -3.99 1.04 4.01
N ALA A 62 -5.29 1.33 3.88
CA ALA A 62 -6.33 0.31 3.85
C ALA A 62 -6.14 -0.66 2.67
N ALA A 63 -5.80 -0.14 1.49
CA ALA A 63 -5.51 -0.94 0.31
C ALA A 63 -4.28 -1.83 0.50
N GLY A 64 -3.19 -1.33 1.09
CA GLY A 64 -1.99 -2.11 1.39
C GLY A 64 -2.24 -3.21 2.41
N ALA A 65 -2.92 -2.90 3.51
CA ALA A 65 -3.27 -3.87 4.54
C ALA A 65 -4.22 -4.96 3.99
N ALA A 66 -5.31 -4.55 3.32
CA ALA A 66 -6.26 -5.48 2.72
C ALA A 66 -5.60 -6.33 1.62
N GLY A 67 -4.83 -5.72 0.74
CA GLY A 67 -4.08 -6.41 -0.32
C GLY A 67 -3.11 -7.44 0.25
N GLY A 68 -2.31 -7.06 1.26
CA GLY A 68 -1.41 -7.98 1.96
C GLY A 68 -2.16 -9.15 2.59
N PHE A 69 -3.26 -8.90 3.29
CA PHE A 69 -4.09 -9.95 3.89
C PHE A 69 -4.68 -10.91 2.84
N LEU A 70 -5.24 -10.37 1.74
CA LEU A 70 -5.82 -11.17 0.66
C LEU A 70 -4.77 -12.04 -0.03
N LEU A 71 -3.60 -11.47 -0.35
CA LEU A 71 -2.47 -12.19 -0.93
C LEU A 71 -1.96 -13.28 0.03
N GLY A 72 -1.84 -12.98 1.32
CA GLY A 72 -1.47 -13.96 2.34
C GLY A 72 -2.44 -15.14 2.40
N ARG A 73 -3.75 -14.89 2.32
CA ARG A 73 -4.75 -15.97 2.26
C ARG A 73 -4.67 -16.78 0.96
N TYR A 74 -4.51 -16.10 -0.17
CA TYR A 74 -4.43 -16.73 -1.48
C TYR A 74 -3.21 -17.65 -1.57
N TRP A 75 -2.01 -17.15 -1.28
CA TRP A 75 -0.79 -17.93 -1.37
C TRP A 75 -0.72 -19.03 -0.32
N TRP A 76 -1.29 -18.83 0.88
CA TRP A 76 -1.41 -19.92 1.85
C TRP A 76 -2.17 -21.11 1.26
N ARG A 77 -3.31 -20.84 0.59
CA ARG A 77 -4.12 -21.88 -0.05
C ARG A 77 -3.35 -22.56 -1.19
N VAL A 78 -2.76 -21.79 -2.10
CA VAL A 78 -2.04 -22.30 -3.27
C VAL A 78 -0.85 -23.19 -2.87
N ILE A 79 -0.06 -22.75 -1.89
CA ILE A 79 1.21 -23.41 -1.52
C ILE A 79 0.97 -24.57 -0.55
N TYR A 80 0.20 -24.35 0.53
CA TYR A 80 0.14 -25.30 1.63
C TYR A 80 -1.08 -26.24 1.57
N ILE A 81 -2.20 -25.78 1.00
CA ILE A 81 -3.43 -26.60 0.91
C ILE A 81 -3.45 -27.35 -0.43
N GLU A 82 -3.41 -26.63 -1.54
CA GLU A 82 -3.48 -27.20 -2.89
C GLU A 82 -2.15 -27.84 -3.31
N LYS A 83 -1.04 -27.43 -2.68
CA LYS A 83 0.32 -27.89 -3.03
C LYS A 83 0.64 -27.75 -4.51
N ARG A 84 0.07 -26.73 -5.17
CA ARG A 84 0.17 -26.52 -6.63
C ARG A 84 1.62 -26.33 -7.10
N LEU A 85 2.51 -25.91 -6.21
CA LEU A 85 3.94 -25.69 -6.48
C LEU A 85 4.83 -26.88 -6.08
N ARG A 86 4.27 -27.99 -5.58
CA ARG A 86 5.05 -29.18 -5.25
C ARG A 86 5.36 -29.95 -6.53
N LYS A 87 6.63 -29.99 -6.94
CA LYS A 87 7.09 -30.92 -7.99
C LYS A 87 6.90 -32.36 -7.48
N ASN A 88 6.26 -33.21 -8.29
CA ASN A 88 6.31 -34.66 -8.12
C ASN A 88 7.72 -35.09 -8.49
N ILE A 89 8.57 -35.25 -7.49
CA ILE A 89 9.86 -35.94 -7.59
C ILE A 89 9.65 -37.32 -6.99
#